data_AF-A0A1G8GI70-F1
#
_entry.id   AF-A0A1G8GI70-F1
#
_cell.length_a   1.000
_cell.length_b   1.000
_cell.length_c   1.000
_cell.angle_alpha   90.00
_cell.angle_beta   90.00
_cell.angle_gamma   90.00
#
_symmetry.space_group_name_H-M   'P 1'
#
loop_
_entity.id
_entity.type
_entity.pdbx_description
1 polymer ?
#
loop_
_entity_poly.entity_id
_entity_poly.type
_entity_poly.pdbx_seq_one_letter_code
_entity_poly.pdbx_strand_id
1 'polypeptide(L)'
;MLETDRTELLTQIKVQAMTILMFTASEPELDLPEPTDMDDLDSFSVVQLVLALEDIYGVLLLEDMPSFKNKSFDDLADFVMDRIQTSRVES
;
A
#
# COMPACT_ATOMS: atom_id res chain seq x y z
N MET A 1 22.10 -5.20 -2.23
CA MET A 1 20.95 -5.27 -1.29
C MET A 1 20.44 -3.85 -1.17
N LEU A 2 19.29 -3.54 -1.76
CA LEU A 2 18.75 -2.18 -1.77
C LEU A 2 18.22 -1.88 -0.37
N GLU A 3 18.75 -0.83 0.28
CA GLU A 3 18.04 -0.16 1.36
C GLU A 3 16.70 0.28 0.79
N THR A 4 15.59 -0.23 1.32
CA THR A 4 14.26 0.22 0.89
C THR A 4 14.12 1.64 1.39
N ASP A 5 14.11 2.62 0.47
CA ASP A 5 13.91 4.02 0.81
C ASP A 5 12.42 4.23 1.14
N ARG A 6 12.13 4.87 2.29
CA ARG A 6 10.76 5.21 2.69
C ARG A 6 10.08 6.08 1.63
N THR A 7 10.82 6.98 0.98
CA THR A 7 10.27 7.84 -0.07
C THR A 7 9.90 7.04 -1.32
N GLU A 8 10.71 6.04 -1.68
CA GLU A 8 10.40 5.11 -2.78
C GLU A 8 9.18 4.25 -2.43
N LEU A 9 9.12 3.72 -1.21
CA LEU A 9 7.97 2.95 -0.72
C LEU A 9 6.67 3.76 -0.75
N LEU A 10 6.69 5.00 -0.26
CA LEU A 10 5.52 5.89 -0.31
C LEU A 10 5.08 6.18 -1.74
N THR A 11 6.04 6.41 -2.64
CA THR A 11 5.76 6.60 -4.07
C THR A 11 5.10 5.34 -4.65
N GLN A 12 5.63 4.16 -4.33
CA GLN A 12 5.08 2.89 -4.81
C GLN A 12 3.66 2.66 -4.28
N ILE A 13 3.38 2.97 -3.01
CA ILE A 13 2.04 2.89 -2.42
C ILE A 13 1.05 3.74 -3.22
N LYS A 14 1.39 5.00 -3.52
CA LYS A 14 0.52 5.90 -4.29
C LYS A 14 0.30 5.41 -5.71
N VAL A 15 1.34 4.92 -6.37
CA VAL A 15 1.23 4.34 -7.73
C VAL A 15 0.31 3.12 -7.73
N GLN A 16 0.44 2.23 -6.75
CA GLN A 16 -0.43 1.06 -6.64
C GLN A 16 -1.88 1.45 -6.33
N ALA A 17 -2.08 2.39 -5.40
CA ALA A 17 -3.41 2.91 -5.08
C ALA A 17 -4.12 3.49 -6.32
N MET A 18 -3.42 4.32 -7.09
CA MET A 18 -3.94 4.88 -8.35
C MET A 18 -4.23 3.78 -9.39
N THR A 19 -3.31 2.83 -9.54
CA THR A 19 -3.48 1.71 -10.48
C THR A 19 -4.74 0.91 -10.15
N ILE A 20 -4.95 0.59 -8.87
CA ILE A 20 -6.12 -0.14 -8.40
C ILE A 20 -7.39 0.66 -8.68
N LEU A 21 -7.42 1.95 -8.35
CA LEU A 21 -8.56 2.82 -8.63
C LEU A 21 -8.91 2.86 -10.13
N MET A 22 -7.92 2.92 -11.01
CA MET A 22 -8.15 2.88 -12.46
C MET A 22 -8.81 1.58 -12.92
N PHE A 23 -8.48 0.45 -12.30
CA PHE A 23 -9.06 -0.86 -12.66
C PHE A 23 -10.39 -1.16 -11.96
N THR A 24 -10.66 -0.54 -10.82
CA THR A 24 -11.93 -0.71 -10.07
C THR A 24 -12.98 0.35 -10.42
N ALA A 25 -12.58 1.44 -11.09
CA ALA A 25 -13.51 2.45 -11.55
C ALA A 25 -14.47 1.91 -12.63
N SER A 26 -15.76 2.15 -12.41
CA SER A 26 -16.82 1.83 -13.37
C SER A 26 -16.71 2.63 -14.67
N GLU A 27 -16.08 3.80 -14.63
CA GLU A 27 -15.90 4.71 -15.76
C GLU A 27 -14.41 5.09 -15.91
N PRO A 28 -13.58 4.22 -16.50
CA PRO A 28 -12.12 4.41 -16.60
C PRO A 28 -11.70 5.55 -17.55
N GLU A 29 -12.66 6.14 -18.28
CA GLU A 29 -12.42 7.24 -19.22
C GLU A 29 -12.42 8.63 -18.55
N LEU A 30 -12.80 8.70 -17.27
CA LEU A 30 -12.72 9.92 -16.48
C LEU A 30 -11.34 10.06 -15.85
N ASP A 31 -10.82 11.29 -15.81
CA ASP A 31 -9.66 11.62 -14.97
C ASP A 31 -10.05 11.36 -13.51
N LEU A 32 -9.65 10.19 -13.00
CA LEU A 32 -9.83 9.84 -11.60
C LEU A 32 -8.93 10.75 -10.75
N PRO A 33 -9.43 11.31 -9.65
CA PRO A 33 -8.60 12.09 -8.75
C PRO A 33 -7.47 11.21 -8.21
N GLU A 34 -6.26 11.75 -8.13
CA GLU A 34 -5.15 11.08 -7.48
C GLU A 34 -5.51 10.85 -6.00
N PRO A 35 -5.39 9.61 -5.48
CA PRO A 35 -5.71 9.34 -4.09
C PRO A 35 -4.71 10.05 -3.19
N THR A 36 -5.22 10.72 -2.17
CA THR A 36 -4.41 11.46 -1.19
C THR A 36 -4.24 10.72 0.12
N ASP A 37 -5.22 9.88 0.47
CA ASP A 37 -5.30 9.16 1.74
C ASP A 37 -5.93 7.75 1.54
N MET A 38 -5.83 6.86 2.52
CA MET A 38 -6.46 5.54 2.43
C MET A 38 -7.98 5.61 2.44
N ASP A 39 -8.57 6.67 3.02
CA ASP A 39 -10.03 6.87 3.03
C ASP A 39 -10.60 7.13 1.61
N ASP A 40 -9.75 7.46 0.63
CA ASP A 40 -10.13 7.59 -0.78
C ASP A 40 -10.33 6.22 -1.46
N LEU A 41 -9.92 5.13 -0.79
CA LEU A 41 -10.01 3.76 -1.30
C LEU A 41 -11.19 3.02 -0.64
N ASP A 42 -11.97 2.29 -1.45
CA ASP A 42 -12.95 1.36 -0.89
C ASP A 42 -12.25 0.16 -0.22
N SER A 43 -12.99 -0.57 0.62
CA SER A 43 -12.43 -1.69 1.39
C SER A 43 -11.83 -2.79 0.51
N PHE A 44 -12.34 -2.96 -0.70
CA PHE A 44 -11.78 -3.91 -1.66
C PHE A 44 -10.43 -3.41 -2.21
N SER A 45 -10.35 -2.14 -2.59
CA SER A 45 -9.15 -1.50 -3.11
C SER A 45 -8.03 -1.45 -2.07
N VAL A 46 -8.37 -1.24 -0.79
CA VAL A 46 -7.42 -1.36 0.32
C VAL A 46 -6.82 -2.76 0.40
N VAL A 47 -7.64 -3.82 0.29
CA VAL A 47 -7.14 -5.20 0.29
C VAL A 47 -6.24 -5.47 -0.91
N GLN A 48 -6.61 -5.01 -2.11
CA GLN A 48 -5.77 -5.14 -3.30
C GLN A 48 -4.42 -4.42 -3.14
N LEU A 49 -4.42 -3.23 -2.53
CA LEU A 49 -3.22 -2.46 -2.27
C LEU A 49 -2.28 -3.22 -1.34
N VAL A 50 -2.81 -3.76 -0.24
CA VAL A 50 -2.02 -4.53 0.72
C VAL A 50 -1.42 -5.77 0.07
N LEU A 51 -2.21 -6.55 -0.68
CA LEU A 51 -1.74 -7.73 -1.41
C LEU A 51 -0.63 -7.40 -2.43
N ALA A 52 -0.77 -6.28 -3.14
CA ALA A 52 0.26 -5.83 -4.08
C ALA A 52 1.57 -5.50 -3.36
N LEU A 53 1.50 -4.88 -2.18
CA LEU A 53 2.68 -4.55 -1.37
C LEU A 53 3.34 -5.81 -0.79
N GLU A 54 2.55 -6.80 -0.36
CA GLU A 54 3.06 -8.11 0.06
C GLU A 54 3.88 -8.79 -1.04
N ASP A 55 3.35 -8.83 -2.27
CA ASP A 55 4.01 -9.42 -3.43
C ASP A 55 5.30 -8.66 -3.81
N ILE A 56 5.25 -7.32 -3.86
CA ILE A 56 6.40 -6.48 -4.23
C ILE A 56 7.55 -6.63 -3.23
N TYR A 57 7.25 -6.66 -1.94
CA TYR A 57 8.27 -6.59 -0.88
C TYR A 57 8.55 -7.95 -0.21
N GLY A 58 7.80 -8.99 -0.55
CA GLY A 58 7.96 -10.33 0.01
C GLY A 58 7.65 -10.40 1.50
N VAL A 59 6.61 -9.69 1.95
CA VAL A 59 6.18 -9.60 3.35
C VAL A 59 4.74 -10.08 3.53
N LEU A 60 4.34 -10.37 4.75
CA LEU A 60 2.95 -10.62 5.14
C LEU A 60 2.44 -9.38 5.90
N LEU A 61 1.33 -8.80 5.43
CA LEU A 61 0.75 -7.56 5.91
C LEU A 61 -0.74 -7.73 6.27
N LEU A 62 -1.49 -8.53 5.50
CA LEU A 62 -2.94 -8.71 5.68
C LEU A 62 -3.28 -9.24 7.07
N GLU A 63 -2.46 -10.14 7.61
CA GLU A 63 -2.66 -10.72 8.95
C GLU A 63 -2.57 -9.66 10.06
N ASP A 64 -1.82 -8.58 9.80
CA ASP A 64 -1.54 -7.51 10.74
C ASP A 64 -2.40 -6.26 10.52
N MET A 65 -3.15 -6.19 9.40
CA MET A 65 -4.07 -5.09 9.09
C MET A 65 -5.12 -4.79 10.18
N PRO A 66 -5.66 -5.77 10.95
CA PRO A 66 -6.56 -5.45 12.07
C PRO A 66 -5.93 -4.55 13.15
N SER A 67 -4.59 -4.54 13.23
CA SER A 67 -3.82 -3.71 14.17
C SER A 67 -3.49 -2.33 13.58
N PHE A 68 -3.61 -2.15 12.26
CA PHE A 68 -3.38 -0.89 11.57
C PHE A 68 -4.60 0.03 11.75
N LYS A 69 -4.43 1.07 12.57
CA LYS A 69 -5.50 2.07 12.87
C LYS A 69 -5.32 3.40 12.17
N ASN A 70 -4.22 3.55 11.46
CA ASN A 70 -3.86 4.79 10.80
C ASN A 70 -4.55 4.87 9.43
N LYS A 71 -4.58 6.09 8.87
CA LYS A 71 -5.35 6.37 7.65
C LYS A 71 -4.49 6.91 6.52
N SER A 72 -3.34 7.53 6.77
CA SER A 72 -2.55 8.09 5.67
C SER A 72 -1.70 7.05 4.96
N PHE A 73 -1.33 7.35 3.71
CA PHE A 73 -0.32 6.55 2.98
C PHE A 73 1.06 6.61 3.62
N ASP A 74 1.38 7.70 4.31
CA ASP A 74 2.61 7.82 5.10
C ASP A 74 2.63 6.81 6.25
N ASP A 75 1.53 6.69 6.96
CA ASP A 75 1.41 5.71 8.04
C ASP A 75 1.49 4.28 7.51
N LEU A 76 0.90 4.01 6.34
CA LEU A 76 1.03 2.72 5.67
C LEU A 76 2.48 2.45 5.26
N ALA A 77 3.20 3.46 4.75
CA ALA A 77 4.61 3.33 4.41
C ALA A 77 5.45 2.97 5.64
N ASP A 78 5.22 3.61 6.77
CA ASP A 78 5.90 3.30 8.03
C ASP A 78 5.59 1.87 8.50
N PHE A 79 4.33 1.46 8.42
CA PHE A 79 3.90 0.10 8.77
C PHE A 79 4.56 -0.96 7.89
N VAL A 80 4.58 -0.76 6.57
CA VAL A 80 5.20 -1.71 5.64
C VAL A 80 6.71 -1.74 5.82
N MET A 81 7.36 -0.60 6.07
CA MET A 81 8.79 -0.54 6.34
C MET A 81 9.18 -1.36 7.58
N ASP A 82 8.42 -1.23 8.68
CA ASP A 82 8.63 -2.00 9.91
C ASP A 82 8.53 -3.52 9.64
N ARG A 83 7.58 -3.94 8.79
CA ARG A 83 7.40 -5.35 8.42
C ARG A 83 8.49 -5.88 7.50
N ILE A 84 8.96 -5.07 6.55
CA ILE A 84 10.13 -5.40 5.73
C ILE A 84 11.37 -5.58 6.60
N GLN A 85 11.56 -4.76 7.62
CA GLN A 85 12.69 -4.89 8.53
C GLN A 85 12.57 -6.13 9.42
N THR A 86 11.37 -6.40 9.96
CA THR A 86 11.12 -7.55 10.84
C THR A 86 11.28 -8.89 10.10
N SER A 87 10.67 -9.03 8.91
CA SER A 87 10.77 -10.27 8.11
C SER A 87 12.20 -10.65 7.74
N ARG A 88 13.09 -9.66 7.54
CA ARG A 88 14.52 -9.88 7.27
C ARG A 88 15.30 -10.40 8.48
N VAL A 89 14.81 -10.16 9.70
CA VAL A 89 15.43 -10.66 10.94
C VAL A 89 14.99 -12.10 11.23
N GLU A 90 13.79 -12.48 10.79
CA GLU A 90 13.22 -13.81 11.00
C GLU A 90 13.59 -14.83 9.90
N SER A 91 14.21 -14.37 8.81
CA SER A 91 14.68 -15.18 7.65
C SER A 91 16.15 -15.58 7.78
#